data_AF-A0A920WLD4-F1
#
_entry.id   AF-A0A920WLD4-F1
#
_cell.length_a   1.000
_cell.length_b   1.000
_cell.length_c   1.000
_cell.angle_alpha   90.00
_cell.angle_beta   90.00
_cell.angle_gamma   90.00
#
_symmetry.space_group_name_H-M   'P 1'
#
loop_
_entity.id
_entity.type
_entity.pdbx_description
1 polymer ?
#
loop_
_entity_poly.entity_id
_entity_poly.type
_entity_poly.pdbx_seq_one_letter_code
_entity_poly.pdbx_strand_id
1 'polypeptide(L)'
;MDAGTPDEVAFVGGINITKGSMADRRHNEADPSLGYRRGDRYAVVHDVYSRLRGPCVADVHDNFTMRWNGASECQRPYGSWPDGRTGDITERDPDTVPAVAGPTTAQIQRSVLPGLYDDLPDGENSVREQYLSAVAGARDYVYIENQIFLSRVVLQELRVALERGVLVVASVPGNPMSELAAARSHPGINAGYEVLATLGGYEGFCLSAPCVRRDWGYEEIYVHAKTAVVDDAWGTIGSTNLIFSSFQGDTEMNVSFWDPGVARTFRVRQIDEQAGFDSSNLGGGEAVGRLIEVARANAARRRAGGSLEGFACAVDPAHWAT
;
A
#
# COMPACT_ATOMS: atom_id res chain seq x y z
N MET A 1 14.46 -18.56 -15.49
CA MET A 1 13.57 -18.29 -14.35
C MET A 1 13.58 -19.53 -13.49
N ASP A 2 13.75 -19.42 -12.18
CA ASP A 2 13.67 -20.57 -11.25
C ASP A 2 12.20 -21.01 -11.01
N ALA A 3 11.36 -20.69 -11.98
CA ALA A 3 9.92 -20.77 -11.91
C ALA A 3 9.49 -22.24 -12.06
N GLY A 4 8.64 -22.72 -11.17
CA GLY A 4 8.28 -24.14 -11.06
C GLY A 4 9.31 -25.01 -10.32
N THR A 5 10.28 -24.42 -9.62
CA THR A 5 11.25 -25.17 -8.79
C THR A 5 10.95 -25.03 -7.30
N PRO A 6 11.43 -25.93 -6.43
CA PRO A 6 11.29 -25.78 -4.97
C PRO A 6 11.92 -24.50 -4.39
N ASP A 7 12.84 -23.87 -5.13
CA ASP A 7 13.53 -22.64 -4.74
C ASP A 7 12.85 -21.38 -5.29
N GLU A 8 11.69 -21.52 -5.94
CA GLU A 8 10.96 -20.39 -6.52
C GLU A 8 10.61 -19.34 -5.45
N VAL A 9 10.89 -18.08 -5.78
CA VAL A 9 10.62 -16.93 -4.94
C VAL A 9 9.96 -15.87 -5.80
N ALA A 10 8.85 -15.31 -5.31
CA ALA A 10 8.27 -14.09 -5.86
C ALA A 10 8.51 -12.93 -4.91
N PHE A 11 8.43 -11.72 -5.47
CA PHE A 11 8.43 -10.50 -4.68
C PHE A 11 7.23 -9.66 -5.11
N VAL A 12 6.46 -9.14 -4.15
CA VAL A 12 5.24 -8.35 -4.38
C VAL A 12 5.22 -7.16 -3.42
N GLY A 13 4.93 -5.95 -3.93
CA GLY A 13 4.85 -4.73 -3.13
C GLY A 13 4.83 -3.45 -3.97
N GLY A 14 5.03 -2.30 -3.32
CA GLY A 14 4.92 -0.98 -3.93
C GLY A 14 6.19 -0.47 -4.62
N ILE A 15 7.35 -1.04 -4.30
CA ILE A 15 8.64 -0.52 -4.73
C ILE A 15 8.87 -0.78 -6.22
N ASN A 16 8.87 0.31 -7.01
CA ASN A 16 9.48 0.33 -8.33
C ASN A 16 10.99 0.45 -8.21
N ILE A 17 11.79 -0.13 -9.11
CA ILE A 17 13.26 0.01 -9.11
C ILE A 17 13.62 1.35 -9.75
N THR A 18 13.81 2.37 -8.92
CA THR A 18 14.14 3.74 -9.32
C THR A 18 15.25 4.28 -8.41
N LYS A 19 15.67 5.51 -8.67
CA LYS A 19 16.66 6.20 -7.83
C LYS A 19 16.22 6.32 -6.36
N GLY A 20 14.91 6.42 -6.09
CA GLY A 20 14.34 6.62 -4.75
C GLY A 20 14.11 5.36 -3.94
N SER A 21 14.37 4.20 -4.52
CA SER A 21 14.06 2.89 -3.92
C SER A 21 15.06 2.48 -2.85
N MET A 22 16.21 3.15 -2.79
CA MET A 22 17.26 2.91 -1.80
C MET A 22 17.05 3.83 -0.59
N ALA A 23 16.04 3.52 0.21
CA ALA A 23 15.72 4.23 1.45
C ALA A 23 15.87 3.29 2.66
N ASP A 24 16.15 3.87 3.83
CA ASP A 24 16.15 3.16 5.11
C ASP A 24 15.09 3.73 6.05
N ARG A 25 14.77 2.96 7.10
CA ARG A 25 13.78 3.31 8.14
C ARG A 25 14.11 4.56 8.97
N ARG A 26 15.28 5.16 8.78
CA ARG A 26 15.69 6.41 9.46
C ARG A 26 15.34 7.63 8.61
N HIS A 27 14.94 7.41 7.35
CA HIS A 27 14.56 8.47 6.41
C HIS A 27 15.64 9.57 6.31
N ASN A 28 16.90 9.14 6.20
CA ASN A 28 18.06 10.02 6.09
C ASN A 28 17.95 10.96 4.87
N GLU A 29 18.78 12.02 4.84
CA GLU A 29 18.82 12.91 3.67
C GLU A 29 19.22 12.10 2.44
N ALA A 30 18.49 12.29 1.35
CA ALA A 30 18.77 11.61 0.09
C ALA A 30 20.14 12.03 -0.44
N ASP A 31 20.94 11.07 -0.93
CA ASP A 31 22.31 11.34 -1.38
C ASP A 31 22.33 12.36 -2.55
N PRO A 32 22.88 13.57 -2.35
CA PRO A 32 22.99 14.57 -3.42
C PRO A 32 23.83 14.09 -4.60
N SER A 33 24.74 13.13 -4.40
CA SER A 33 25.57 12.55 -5.48
C SER A 33 24.75 11.77 -6.51
N LEU A 34 23.58 11.26 -6.10
CA LEU A 34 22.62 10.65 -7.01
C LEU A 34 21.82 11.70 -7.79
N GLY A 35 21.97 12.99 -7.47
CA GLY A 35 21.31 14.13 -8.11
C GLY A 35 20.00 14.54 -7.43
N TYR A 36 19.83 14.27 -6.14
CA TYR A 36 18.71 14.76 -5.36
C TYR A 36 18.94 16.21 -4.92
N ARG A 37 17.87 17.00 -4.90
CA ARG A 37 17.84 18.32 -4.27
C ARG A 37 16.95 18.27 -3.04
N ARG A 38 17.27 19.11 -2.06
CA ARG A 38 16.46 19.30 -0.85
C ARG A 38 15.01 19.64 -1.24
N GLY A 39 14.07 18.92 -0.65
CA GLY A 39 12.64 19.10 -0.94
C GLY A 39 12.14 18.48 -2.25
N ASP A 40 12.97 17.73 -3.00
CA ASP A 40 12.46 16.89 -4.09
C ASP A 40 11.44 15.90 -3.50
N ARG A 41 10.24 15.82 -4.09
CA ARG A 41 9.09 15.04 -3.57
C ARG A 41 9.44 13.58 -3.26
N TYR A 42 10.28 12.96 -4.11
CA TYR A 42 10.68 11.55 -4.01
C TYR A 42 12.11 11.37 -3.50
N ALA A 43 12.65 12.35 -2.78
CA ALA A 43 13.97 12.24 -2.15
C ALA A 43 13.94 11.24 -1.00
N VAL A 44 12.89 11.29 -0.18
CA VAL A 44 12.73 10.43 0.99
C VAL A 44 11.42 9.67 0.84
N VAL A 45 11.51 8.38 0.53
CA VAL A 45 10.36 7.53 0.24
C VAL A 45 10.21 6.47 1.32
N HIS A 46 8.97 6.28 1.78
CA HIS A 46 8.57 5.16 2.62
C HIS A 46 7.74 4.17 1.79
N ASP A 47 8.16 2.91 1.76
CA ASP A 47 7.50 1.87 0.97
C ASP A 47 7.80 0.47 1.55
N VAL A 48 7.01 -0.52 1.13
CA VAL A 48 7.06 -1.88 1.64
C VAL A 48 7.05 -2.87 0.48
N TYR A 49 7.85 -3.92 0.62
CA TYR A 49 7.86 -5.07 -0.26
C TYR A 49 7.83 -6.37 0.54
N SER A 50 7.30 -7.42 -0.07
CA SER A 50 7.28 -8.77 0.48
C SER A 50 8.11 -9.71 -0.39
N ARG A 51 8.75 -10.69 0.25
CA ARG A 51 9.35 -11.85 -0.43
C ARG A 51 8.51 -13.07 -0.09
N LEU A 52 8.05 -13.77 -1.11
CA LEU A 52 7.11 -14.88 -1.01
C LEU A 52 7.78 -16.21 -1.33
N ARG A 53 7.37 -17.25 -0.62
CA ARG A 53 7.75 -18.64 -0.83
C ARG A 53 6.55 -19.54 -0.57
N GLY A 54 6.51 -20.67 -1.26
CA GLY A 54 5.42 -21.65 -1.16
C GLY A 54 4.34 -21.46 -2.22
N PRO A 55 3.18 -22.11 -2.06
CA PRO A 55 2.18 -22.24 -3.12
C PRO A 55 1.72 -20.92 -3.75
N CYS A 56 1.60 -19.83 -2.97
CA CYS A 56 1.16 -18.53 -3.49
C CYS A 56 2.10 -17.92 -4.54
N VAL A 57 3.34 -18.40 -4.65
CA VAL A 57 4.27 -17.98 -5.70
C VAL A 57 3.80 -18.44 -7.08
N ALA A 58 3.09 -19.58 -7.14
CA ALA A 58 2.48 -20.07 -8.36
C ALA A 58 1.45 -19.09 -8.93
N ASP A 59 0.65 -18.44 -8.07
CA ASP A 59 -0.33 -17.44 -8.51
C ASP A 59 0.35 -16.20 -9.12
N VAL A 60 1.52 -15.80 -8.58
CA VAL A 60 2.33 -14.70 -9.14
C VAL A 60 2.89 -15.08 -10.50
N HIS A 61 3.38 -16.31 -10.64
CA HIS A 61 3.84 -16.87 -11.90
C HIS A 61 2.72 -16.88 -12.94
N ASP A 62 1.56 -17.44 -12.61
CA ASP A 62 0.42 -17.56 -13.54
C ASP A 62 -0.03 -16.19 -14.02
N ASN A 63 -0.09 -15.23 -13.10
CA ASN A 63 -0.35 -13.84 -13.45
C ASN A 63 0.70 -13.28 -14.43
N PHE A 64 1.99 -13.54 -14.21
CA PHE A 64 3.03 -13.09 -15.13
C PHE A 64 2.90 -13.74 -16.52
N THR A 65 2.68 -15.06 -16.57
CA THR A 65 2.52 -15.82 -17.82
C THR A 65 1.29 -15.35 -18.61
N MET A 66 0.13 -15.22 -17.96
CA MET A 66 -1.09 -14.68 -18.57
C MET A 66 -0.84 -13.29 -19.18
N ARG A 67 -0.18 -12.39 -18.43
CA ARG A 67 0.08 -11.03 -18.91
C ARG A 67 1.12 -10.99 -20.03
N TRP A 68 2.15 -11.83 -19.95
CA TRP A 68 3.17 -11.96 -20.98
C TRP A 68 2.56 -12.43 -22.31
N ASN A 69 1.81 -13.53 -22.26
CA ASN A 69 1.16 -14.13 -23.43
C ASN A 69 0.07 -13.21 -23.98
N GLY A 70 -0.74 -12.60 -23.12
CA GLY A 70 -1.81 -11.68 -23.52
C GLY A 70 -1.32 -10.35 -24.12
N ALA A 71 -0.10 -9.91 -23.75
CA ALA A 71 0.55 -8.74 -24.36
C ALA A 71 1.33 -9.08 -25.64
N SER A 72 1.49 -10.38 -25.96
CA SER A 72 2.23 -10.86 -27.12
C SER A 72 1.57 -10.38 -28.41
N GLU A 73 2.31 -9.63 -29.22
CA GLU A 73 1.86 -9.22 -30.55
C GLU A 73 2.45 -10.10 -31.66
N CYS A 74 3.10 -11.22 -31.33
CA CYS A 74 3.84 -12.03 -32.29
C CYS A 74 2.99 -12.61 -33.43
N GLN A 75 1.69 -12.78 -33.22
CA GLN A 75 0.72 -13.24 -34.22
C GLN A 75 -0.05 -12.09 -34.90
N ARG A 76 0.17 -10.83 -34.50
CA ARG A 76 -0.55 -9.67 -35.06
C ARG A 76 0.16 -9.17 -36.32
N PRO A 77 -0.59 -8.83 -37.39
CA PRO A 77 -0.01 -8.11 -38.52
C PRO A 77 0.64 -6.80 -38.04
N TYR A 78 1.94 -6.64 -38.29
CA TYR A 78 2.75 -5.49 -37.84
C TYR A 78 2.91 -5.36 -36.32
N GLY A 79 2.72 -6.45 -35.56
CA GLY A 79 2.97 -6.47 -34.12
C GLY A 79 4.42 -6.10 -33.77
N SER A 80 4.61 -5.41 -32.65
CA SER A 80 5.94 -5.06 -32.16
C SER A 80 6.51 -6.22 -31.36
N TRP A 81 7.48 -6.93 -31.93
CA TRP A 81 8.16 -8.02 -31.22
C TRP A 81 9.62 -8.15 -31.64
N PRO A 82 10.55 -8.47 -30.71
CA PRO A 82 11.95 -8.67 -31.06
C PRO A 82 12.11 -9.83 -32.05
N ASP A 83 12.96 -9.65 -33.07
CA ASP A 83 13.32 -10.72 -33.98
C ASP A 83 13.98 -11.88 -33.21
N GLY A 84 13.33 -13.05 -33.25
CA GLY A 84 13.90 -14.35 -32.87
C GLY A 84 14.50 -14.42 -31.46
N ARG A 85 13.69 -14.85 -30.48
CA ARG A 85 14.02 -15.74 -29.34
C ARG A 85 13.09 -15.59 -28.13
N THR A 86 12.22 -14.59 -28.12
CA THR A 86 11.19 -14.46 -27.09
C THR A 86 9.88 -14.96 -27.69
N GLY A 87 9.18 -15.87 -27.02
CA GLY A 87 7.88 -16.38 -27.44
C GLY A 87 6.94 -16.41 -26.26
N ASP A 88 5.77 -17.00 -26.45
CA ASP A 88 4.85 -17.23 -25.35
C ASP A 88 5.50 -18.14 -24.30
N ILE A 89 5.23 -17.85 -23.03
CA ILE A 89 5.66 -18.65 -21.90
C ILE A 89 4.71 -19.84 -21.81
N THR A 90 5.27 -21.04 -21.73
CA THR A 90 4.50 -22.26 -21.48
C THR A 90 3.85 -22.16 -20.10
N GLU A 91 2.52 -22.29 -20.05
CA GLU A 91 1.78 -22.37 -18.80
C GLU A 91 2.26 -23.57 -17.97
N ARG A 92 2.38 -23.37 -16.67
CA ARG A 92 2.67 -24.47 -15.75
C ARG A 92 1.46 -25.42 -15.67
N ASP A 93 1.71 -26.65 -15.26
CA ASP A 93 0.64 -27.53 -14.80
C ASP A 93 0.01 -26.91 -13.52
N PRO A 94 -1.31 -26.63 -13.48
CA PRO A 94 -1.98 -26.06 -12.31
C PRO A 94 -1.78 -26.87 -11.03
N ASP A 95 -1.63 -28.20 -11.14
CA ASP A 95 -1.42 -29.10 -10.01
C ASP A 95 0.03 -29.07 -9.50
N THR A 96 0.95 -28.48 -10.27
CA THR A 96 2.36 -28.32 -9.90
C THR A 96 2.57 -26.95 -9.25
N VAL A 97 2.50 -26.91 -7.92
CA VAL A 97 2.80 -25.72 -7.10
C VAL A 97 4.03 -25.92 -6.21
N PRO A 98 4.75 -24.84 -5.83
CA PRO A 98 5.86 -24.94 -4.88
C PRO A 98 5.43 -25.54 -3.54
N ALA A 99 6.34 -26.27 -2.88
CA ALA A 99 6.08 -26.88 -1.59
C ALA A 99 5.78 -25.84 -0.49
N VAL A 100 4.94 -26.20 0.48
CA VAL A 100 4.63 -25.34 1.64
C VAL A 100 5.91 -24.92 2.36
N ALA A 101 6.11 -23.60 2.45
CA ALA A 101 7.32 -22.99 3.00
C ALA A 101 7.14 -22.35 4.40
N GLY A 102 5.95 -22.48 4.99
CA GLY A 102 5.63 -21.93 6.31
C GLY A 102 4.15 -22.08 6.67
N PRO A 103 3.76 -21.72 7.91
CA PRO A 103 2.40 -21.87 8.40
C PRO A 103 1.45 -20.72 8.01
N THR A 104 2.01 -19.59 7.57
CA THR A 104 1.24 -18.39 7.23
C THR A 104 0.40 -18.64 5.98
N THR A 105 -0.91 -18.45 6.10
CA THR A 105 -1.80 -18.47 4.94
C THR A 105 -1.59 -17.18 4.16
N ALA A 106 -1.31 -17.30 2.87
CA ALA A 106 -1.13 -16.16 1.97
C ALA A 106 -1.96 -16.36 0.69
N GLN A 107 -2.50 -15.27 0.16
CA GLN A 107 -3.29 -15.28 -1.07
C GLN A 107 -2.89 -14.10 -1.96
N ILE A 108 -2.62 -14.39 -3.23
CA ILE A 108 -2.45 -13.36 -4.25
C ILE A 108 -3.82 -12.84 -4.68
N GLN A 109 -3.88 -11.53 -4.86
CA GLN A 109 -5.09 -10.81 -5.25
C GLN A 109 -4.73 -9.83 -6.35
N ARG A 110 -5.66 -9.58 -7.25
CA ARG A 110 -5.45 -8.70 -8.41
C ARG A 110 -6.60 -7.73 -8.62
N SER A 111 -6.27 -6.64 -9.27
CA SER A 111 -7.24 -5.81 -9.99
C SER A 111 -6.91 -5.91 -11.47
N VAL A 112 -7.84 -6.44 -12.25
CA VAL A 112 -7.70 -6.66 -13.70
C VAL A 112 -9.02 -6.28 -14.37
N LEU A 113 -8.96 -5.47 -15.42
CA LEU A 113 -10.16 -5.03 -16.13
C LEU A 113 -10.81 -6.21 -16.89
N PRO A 114 -12.14 -6.33 -16.90
CA PRO A 114 -12.83 -7.28 -17.78
C PRO A 114 -12.45 -7.10 -19.24
N GLY A 115 -12.26 -8.22 -19.95
CA GLY A 115 -11.89 -8.26 -21.36
C GLY A 115 -10.46 -7.81 -21.67
N LEU A 116 -9.61 -7.56 -20.66
CA LEU A 116 -8.20 -7.22 -20.89
C LEU A 116 -7.37 -8.44 -21.33
N TYR A 117 -7.67 -9.62 -20.79
CA TYR A 117 -6.99 -10.87 -21.10
C TYR A 117 -8.03 -11.95 -21.41
N ASP A 118 -7.83 -12.72 -22.48
CA ASP A 118 -8.76 -13.77 -22.91
C ASP A 118 -8.90 -14.89 -21.86
N ASP A 119 -7.83 -15.18 -21.13
CA ASP A 119 -7.81 -16.17 -20.05
C ASP A 119 -8.55 -15.72 -18.78
N LEU A 120 -8.88 -14.42 -18.69
CA LEU A 120 -9.60 -13.81 -17.57
C LEU A 120 -10.67 -12.83 -18.10
N PRO A 121 -11.70 -13.32 -18.81
CA PRO A 121 -12.63 -12.48 -19.55
C PRO A 121 -13.47 -11.57 -18.64
N ASP A 122 -13.78 -12.03 -17.43
CA ASP A 122 -14.55 -11.25 -16.44
C ASP A 122 -13.68 -10.29 -15.62
N GLY A 123 -12.36 -10.29 -15.82
CA GLY A 123 -11.41 -9.53 -15.01
C GLY A 123 -11.34 -10.04 -13.58
N GLU A 124 -10.81 -9.21 -12.67
CA GLU A 124 -10.72 -9.52 -11.25
C GLU A 124 -10.73 -8.23 -10.42
N ASN A 125 -11.38 -8.25 -9.25
CA ASN A 125 -11.35 -7.15 -8.29
C ASN A 125 -11.18 -7.64 -6.84
N SER A 126 -10.42 -8.71 -6.67
CA SER A 126 -10.25 -9.41 -5.38
C SER A 126 -9.50 -8.56 -4.36
N VAL A 127 -8.68 -7.58 -4.80
CA VAL A 127 -8.05 -6.63 -3.87
C VAL A 127 -9.11 -5.80 -3.16
N ARG A 128 -10.05 -5.21 -3.91
CA ARG A 128 -11.15 -4.41 -3.33
C ARG A 128 -12.02 -5.27 -2.40
N GLU A 129 -12.36 -6.48 -2.83
CA GLU A 129 -13.22 -7.39 -2.06
C GLU A 129 -12.61 -7.74 -0.70
N GLN A 130 -11.30 -8.00 -0.63
CA GLN A 130 -10.66 -8.29 0.65
C GLN A 130 -10.49 -7.06 1.54
N TYR A 131 -10.18 -5.89 0.98
CA TYR A 131 -10.19 -4.65 1.77
C TYR A 131 -11.56 -4.43 2.43
N LEU A 132 -12.65 -4.56 1.66
CA LEU A 132 -14.01 -4.40 2.19
C LEU A 132 -14.34 -5.47 3.24
N SER A 133 -13.98 -6.73 2.99
CA SER A 133 -14.24 -7.83 3.92
C SER A 133 -13.45 -7.69 5.23
N ALA A 134 -12.17 -7.30 5.15
CA ALA A 134 -11.31 -7.10 6.31
C ALA A 134 -11.80 -5.93 7.17
N VAL A 135 -12.15 -4.80 6.56
CA VAL A 135 -12.68 -3.63 7.30
C VAL A 135 -14.07 -3.91 7.89
N ALA A 136 -14.94 -4.62 7.16
CA ALA A 136 -16.23 -5.05 7.68
C ALA A 136 -16.07 -5.96 8.91
N GLY A 137 -15.04 -6.82 8.91
CA GLY A 137 -14.72 -7.74 10.01
C GLY A 137 -13.96 -7.10 11.19
N ALA A 138 -13.43 -5.89 11.03
CA ALA A 138 -12.59 -5.22 12.03
C ALA A 138 -13.35 -4.97 13.35
N ARG A 139 -12.65 -5.20 14.46
CA ARG A 139 -13.15 -5.12 15.84
C ARG A 139 -12.36 -4.17 16.74
N ASP A 140 -11.08 -3.96 16.47
CA ASP A 140 -10.19 -3.19 17.34
C ASP A 140 -9.57 -2.01 16.55
N TYR A 141 -8.87 -2.29 15.45
CA TYR A 141 -8.26 -1.25 14.63
C TYR A 141 -8.07 -1.63 13.15
N VAL A 142 -7.92 -0.60 12.33
CA VAL A 142 -7.44 -0.66 10.96
C VAL A 142 -6.28 0.33 10.81
N TYR A 143 -5.11 -0.17 10.40
CA TYR A 143 -3.94 0.65 10.08
C TYR A 143 -3.60 0.51 8.60
N ILE A 144 -3.46 1.65 7.91
CA ILE A 144 -3.25 1.71 6.45
C ILE A 144 -2.07 2.63 6.17
N GLU A 145 -1.17 2.22 5.27
CA GLU A 145 -0.23 3.12 4.62
C GLU A 145 -0.51 3.09 3.12
N ASN A 146 -0.95 4.21 2.54
CA ASN A 146 -1.31 4.23 1.13
C ASN A 146 -0.97 5.58 0.47
N GLN A 147 -0.34 5.52 -0.70
CA GLN A 147 -0.03 6.71 -1.50
C GLN A 147 -1.28 7.51 -1.89
N ILE A 148 -2.40 6.83 -2.17
CA ILE A 148 -3.67 7.48 -2.53
C ILE A 148 -4.82 6.84 -1.75
N PHE A 149 -5.51 7.64 -0.94
CA PHE A 149 -6.55 7.19 -0.03
C PHE A 149 -7.90 7.87 -0.32
N LEU A 150 -8.47 7.58 -1.50
CA LEU A 150 -9.67 8.24 -2.06
C LEU A 150 -10.75 7.28 -2.58
N SER A 151 -10.64 5.98 -2.30
CA SER A 151 -11.66 5.02 -2.68
C SER A 151 -12.90 5.22 -1.81
N ARG A 152 -13.93 5.86 -2.40
CA ARG A 152 -15.20 6.15 -1.70
C ARG A 152 -15.78 4.93 -1.00
N VAL A 153 -15.75 3.77 -1.65
CA VAL A 153 -16.32 2.52 -1.11
C VAL A 153 -15.55 2.01 0.11
N VAL A 154 -14.22 2.12 0.10
CA VAL A 154 -13.39 1.74 1.26
C VAL A 154 -13.55 2.76 2.38
N LEU A 155 -13.56 4.07 2.06
CA LEU A 155 -13.79 5.14 3.03
C LEU A 155 -15.16 5.02 3.72
N GLN A 156 -16.20 4.62 2.96
CA GLN A 156 -17.53 4.36 3.51
C GLN A 156 -17.52 3.17 4.47
N GLU A 157 -16.82 2.08 4.15
CA GLU A 157 -16.70 0.92 5.03
C GLU A 157 -15.91 1.26 6.31
N LEU A 158 -14.85 2.07 6.19
CA LEU A 158 -14.10 2.58 7.33
C LEU A 158 -14.95 3.48 8.23
N ARG A 159 -15.84 4.31 7.67
CA ARG A 159 -16.82 5.07 8.45
C ARG A 159 -17.69 4.14 9.29
N VAL A 160 -18.19 3.04 8.71
CA VAL A 160 -19.01 2.06 9.43
C VAL A 160 -18.18 1.37 10.53
N ALA A 161 -16.90 1.08 10.30
CA ALA A 161 -16.00 0.56 11.33
C ALA A 161 -15.80 1.57 12.49
N LEU A 162 -15.56 2.85 12.17
CA LEU A 162 -15.43 3.93 13.15
C LEU A 162 -16.71 4.09 14.00
N GLU A 163 -17.89 3.95 13.39
CA GLU A 163 -19.19 3.96 14.10
C GLU A 163 -19.33 2.82 15.11
N ARG A 164 -18.63 1.68 14.90
CA ARG A 164 -18.54 0.57 15.85
C ARG A 164 -17.48 0.78 16.94
N GLY A 165 -16.70 1.87 16.87
CA GLY A 165 -15.60 2.16 17.80
C GLY A 165 -14.24 1.61 17.40
N VAL A 166 -14.09 1.08 16.17
CA VAL A 166 -12.80 0.64 15.63
C VAL A 166 -11.91 1.85 15.37
N LEU A 167 -10.65 1.80 15.80
CA LEU A 167 -9.67 2.86 15.52
C LEU A 167 -9.18 2.77 14.07
N VAL A 168 -9.04 3.90 13.38
CA VAL A 168 -8.55 3.93 12.00
C VAL A 168 -7.44 4.96 11.86
N VAL A 169 -6.26 4.50 11.44
CA VAL A 169 -5.16 5.38 11.05
C VAL A 169 -4.77 5.11 9.60
N ALA A 170 -4.73 6.18 8.80
CA ALA A 170 -4.25 6.14 7.43
C ALA A 170 -3.03 7.07 7.28
N SER A 171 -1.88 6.51 6.91
CA SER A 171 -0.66 7.23 6.57
C SER A 171 -0.62 7.51 5.07
N VAL A 172 -0.49 8.78 4.68
CA VAL A 172 -0.54 9.28 3.30
C VAL A 172 0.60 10.27 3.05
N PRO A 173 0.93 10.62 1.79
CA PRO A 173 1.91 11.67 1.52
C PRO A 173 1.47 13.03 2.04
N GLY A 174 2.37 13.77 2.70
CA GLY A 174 2.15 15.17 3.08
C GLY A 174 2.20 16.14 1.91
N ASN A 175 2.95 15.78 0.86
CA ASN A 175 3.00 16.47 -0.43
C ASN A 175 2.63 15.49 -1.55
N PRO A 176 1.33 15.19 -1.74
CA PRO A 176 0.87 14.25 -2.76
C PRO A 176 1.10 14.77 -4.18
N MET A 177 0.83 13.92 -5.18
CA MET A 177 0.93 14.29 -6.59
C MET A 177 -0.06 15.41 -6.93
N SER A 178 0.40 16.41 -7.69
CA SER A 178 -0.38 17.57 -8.13
C SER A 178 -1.66 17.19 -8.91
N GLU A 179 -1.63 16.04 -9.55
CA GLU A 179 -2.68 15.42 -10.33
C GLU A 179 -3.91 15.13 -9.47
N LEU A 180 -3.73 14.79 -8.19
CA LEU A 180 -4.84 14.57 -7.26
C LEU A 180 -5.59 15.87 -6.93
N ALA A 181 -4.86 16.97 -6.76
CA ALA A 181 -5.45 18.29 -6.56
C ALA A 181 -6.15 18.78 -7.84
N ALA A 182 -5.50 18.62 -9.00
CA ALA A 182 -6.06 18.99 -10.29
C ALA A 182 -7.36 18.23 -10.63
N ALA A 183 -7.46 16.97 -10.23
CA ALA A 183 -8.62 16.12 -10.48
C ALA A 183 -9.71 16.24 -9.40
N ARG A 184 -9.50 17.00 -8.32
CA ARG A 184 -10.43 17.13 -7.18
C ARG A 184 -11.81 17.67 -7.57
N SER A 185 -11.90 18.45 -8.63
CA SER A 185 -13.17 18.98 -9.16
C SER A 185 -14.01 17.92 -9.90
N HIS A 186 -13.42 16.79 -10.28
CA HIS A 186 -14.15 15.70 -10.93
C HIS A 186 -15.12 15.05 -9.92
N PRO A 187 -16.44 14.97 -10.20
CA PRO A 187 -17.43 14.52 -9.21
C PRO A 187 -17.14 13.16 -8.57
N GLY A 188 -16.65 12.20 -9.36
CA GLY A 188 -16.29 10.87 -8.85
C GLY A 188 -15.12 10.86 -7.87
N ILE A 189 -14.17 11.79 -8.02
CA ILE A 189 -13.01 11.92 -7.12
C ILE A 189 -13.39 12.78 -5.92
N ASN A 190 -14.14 13.86 -6.16
CA ASN A 190 -14.66 14.73 -5.12
C ASN A 190 -15.46 13.97 -4.05
N ALA A 191 -16.30 13.02 -4.45
CA ALA A 191 -17.06 12.19 -3.53
C ALA A 191 -16.18 11.35 -2.57
N GLY A 192 -14.95 11.01 -2.98
CA GLY A 192 -13.96 10.38 -2.09
C GLY A 192 -13.46 11.37 -1.03
N TYR A 193 -13.11 12.60 -1.44
CA TYR A 193 -12.70 13.67 -0.53
C TYR A 193 -13.80 14.07 0.46
N GLU A 194 -15.06 14.13 0.03
CA GLU A 194 -16.19 14.43 0.92
C GLU A 194 -16.29 13.40 2.04
N VAL A 195 -16.24 12.09 1.71
CA VAL A 195 -16.28 11.04 2.74
C VAL A 195 -15.04 11.13 3.63
N LEU A 196 -13.84 11.30 3.06
CA LEU A 196 -12.60 11.45 3.83
C LEU A 196 -12.68 12.61 4.84
N ALA A 197 -13.23 13.75 4.43
CA ALA A 197 -13.44 14.90 5.30
C ALA A 197 -14.38 14.55 6.48
N THR A 198 -15.44 13.77 6.24
CA THR A 198 -16.35 13.33 7.32
C THR A 198 -15.67 12.40 8.33
N LEU A 199 -14.70 11.57 7.91
CA LEU A 199 -13.96 10.72 8.83
C LEU A 199 -13.17 11.54 9.85
N GLY A 200 -12.74 12.75 9.49
CA GLY A 200 -12.06 13.69 10.39
C GLY A 200 -12.85 14.09 11.63
N GLY A 201 -14.18 13.89 11.64
CA GLY A 201 -15.04 14.14 12.80
C GLY A 201 -15.00 13.04 13.88
N TYR A 202 -14.41 11.87 13.60
CA TYR A 202 -14.34 10.76 14.54
C TYR A 202 -13.06 10.84 15.37
N GLU A 203 -13.18 10.75 16.69
CA GLU A 203 -12.01 10.75 17.59
C GLU A 203 -11.07 9.56 17.32
N GLY A 204 -11.63 8.42 16.92
CA GLY A 204 -10.88 7.21 16.55
C GLY A 204 -10.22 7.26 15.17
N PHE A 205 -10.40 8.34 14.39
CA PHE A 205 -9.76 8.51 13.08
C PHE A 205 -8.53 9.43 13.15
N CYS A 206 -7.48 9.06 12.44
CA CYS A 206 -6.36 9.95 12.14
C CYS A 206 -5.83 9.72 10.72
N LEU A 207 -5.82 10.79 9.93
CA LEU A 207 -5.02 10.88 8.72
C LEU A 207 -3.65 11.45 9.11
N SER A 208 -2.57 10.71 8.84
CA SER A 208 -1.21 11.15 9.13
C SER A 208 -0.40 11.32 7.86
N ALA A 209 0.49 12.30 7.83
CA ALA A 209 1.55 12.42 6.86
C ALA A 209 2.91 12.44 7.57
N PRO A 210 3.81 11.49 7.30
CA PRO A 210 5.09 11.46 7.98
C PRO A 210 6.04 12.55 7.48
N CYS A 211 6.79 13.14 8.40
CA CYS A 211 7.78 14.15 8.08
C CYS A 211 8.97 14.10 9.05
N VAL A 212 10.10 14.62 8.63
CA VAL A 212 11.33 14.74 9.42
C VAL A 212 11.72 16.21 9.60
N ARG A 213 12.18 16.57 10.80
CA ARG A 213 12.73 17.90 11.06
C ARG A 213 14.21 17.92 10.69
N ARG A 214 14.60 18.86 9.84
CA ARG A 214 15.97 19.14 9.44
C ARG A 214 16.34 20.60 9.70
N ASP A 215 17.61 20.95 9.46
CA ASP A 215 18.13 22.31 9.57
C ASP A 215 17.45 23.30 8.61
N TRP A 216 16.98 22.83 7.44
CA TRP A 216 16.22 23.65 6.48
C TRP A 216 14.70 23.63 6.66
N GLY A 217 14.16 22.96 7.69
CA GLY A 217 12.73 22.91 7.95
C GLY A 217 12.17 21.51 8.10
N TYR A 218 10.88 21.34 7.84
CA TYR A 218 10.24 20.03 7.79
C TYR A 218 10.31 19.51 6.36
N GLU A 219 10.80 18.29 6.19
CA GLU A 219 10.80 17.56 4.93
C GLU A 219 9.79 16.42 5.02
N GLU A 220 8.91 16.31 4.03
CA GLU A 220 7.93 15.22 3.98
C GLU A 220 8.62 13.90 3.64
N ILE A 221 8.14 12.83 4.27
CA ILE A 221 8.46 11.46 3.87
C ILE A 221 7.33 11.00 2.95
N TYR A 222 7.68 10.70 1.70
CA TYR A 222 6.68 10.34 0.71
C TYR A 222 6.23 8.89 0.90
N VAL A 223 5.00 8.71 1.38
CA VAL A 223 4.38 7.40 1.53
C VAL A 223 4.02 6.84 0.15
N HIS A 224 4.83 5.91 -0.35
CA HIS A 224 4.58 5.15 -1.57
C HIS A 224 4.00 3.75 -1.27
N ALA A 225 4.00 3.31 0.00
CA ALA A 225 3.40 2.06 0.45
C ALA A 225 1.95 1.88 -0.02
N LYS A 226 1.52 0.61 -0.12
CA LYS A 226 0.11 0.20 -0.26
C LYS A 226 -0.15 -1.01 0.63
N THR A 227 -0.21 -0.74 1.93
CA THR A 227 -0.31 -1.76 2.98
C THR A 227 -1.51 -1.51 3.87
N ALA A 228 -1.97 -2.58 4.51
CA ALA A 228 -2.88 -2.46 5.65
C ALA A 228 -2.67 -3.61 6.63
N VAL A 229 -3.07 -3.38 7.88
CA VAL A 229 -3.20 -4.38 8.95
C VAL A 229 -4.51 -4.16 9.67
N VAL A 230 -5.25 -5.24 9.92
CA VAL A 230 -6.51 -5.25 10.66
C VAL A 230 -6.39 -6.22 11.83
N ASP A 231 -6.60 -5.71 13.05
CA ASP A 231 -6.71 -6.48 14.31
C ASP A 231 -5.56 -7.47 14.59
N ASP A 232 -4.34 -7.19 14.13
CA ASP A 232 -3.23 -8.15 14.11
C ASP A 232 -3.64 -9.52 13.50
N ALA A 233 -4.71 -9.61 12.71
CA ALA A 233 -5.26 -10.88 12.20
C ALA A 233 -5.10 -11.03 10.68
N TRP A 234 -5.15 -9.91 9.95
CA TRP A 234 -4.97 -9.83 8.51
C TRP A 234 -4.03 -8.70 8.16
N GLY A 235 -3.20 -8.90 7.15
CA GLY A 235 -2.45 -7.82 6.52
C GLY A 235 -2.33 -7.99 5.02
N THR A 236 -2.05 -6.89 4.33
CA THR A 236 -1.83 -6.87 2.88
C THR A 236 -0.62 -6.00 2.53
N ILE A 237 0.11 -6.40 1.49
CA ILE A 237 1.21 -5.64 0.87
C ILE A 237 1.04 -5.75 -0.65
N GLY A 238 1.18 -4.66 -1.41
CA GLY A 238 1.09 -4.73 -2.86
C GLY A 238 1.28 -3.41 -3.57
N SER A 239 0.73 -3.31 -4.78
CA SER A 239 0.79 -2.13 -5.64
C SER A 239 -0.49 -1.26 -5.61
N THR A 240 -1.60 -1.81 -5.11
CA THR A 240 -2.94 -1.23 -5.27
C THR A 240 -3.15 0.02 -4.42
N ASN A 241 -3.25 1.19 -5.08
CA ASN A 241 -3.67 2.39 -4.38
C ASN A 241 -5.17 2.32 -4.03
N LEU A 242 -5.58 2.95 -2.94
CA LEU A 242 -7.00 3.02 -2.56
C LEU A 242 -7.68 4.16 -3.35
N ILE A 243 -7.82 3.97 -4.66
CA ILE A 243 -8.53 4.85 -5.60
C ILE A 243 -9.28 4.02 -6.63
N PHE A 244 -10.29 4.61 -7.26
CA PHE A 244 -11.09 3.93 -8.30
C PHE A 244 -10.24 3.36 -9.44
N SER A 245 -9.23 4.09 -9.93
CA SER A 245 -8.40 3.62 -11.07
C SER A 245 -7.66 2.34 -10.73
N SER A 246 -7.03 2.24 -9.56
CA SER A 246 -6.34 1.01 -9.14
C SER A 246 -7.29 -0.18 -8.97
N PHE A 247 -8.57 0.03 -8.68
CA PHE A 247 -9.54 -1.07 -8.58
C PHE A 247 -10.21 -1.46 -9.90
N GLN A 248 -10.32 -0.55 -10.87
CA GLN A 248 -11.16 -0.73 -12.07
C GLN A 248 -10.55 -0.13 -13.35
N GLY A 249 -9.23 0.04 -13.40
CA GLY A 249 -8.54 0.59 -14.55
C GLY A 249 -7.11 0.07 -14.67
N ASP A 250 -6.31 0.25 -13.61
CA ASP A 250 -4.93 -0.21 -13.57
C ASP A 250 -4.88 -1.72 -13.29
N THR A 251 -3.82 -2.39 -13.77
CA THR A 251 -3.53 -3.78 -13.37
C THR A 251 -2.71 -3.78 -12.10
N GLU A 252 -3.27 -4.28 -11.01
CA GLU A 252 -2.63 -4.25 -9.69
C GLU A 252 -2.50 -5.64 -9.09
N MET A 253 -1.58 -5.81 -8.14
CA MET A 253 -1.39 -7.05 -7.41
C MET A 253 -1.04 -6.81 -5.94
N ASN A 254 -1.72 -7.53 -5.06
CA ASN A 254 -1.43 -7.58 -3.63
C ASN A 254 -1.21 -9.04 -3.19
N VAL A 255 -0.52 -9.18 -2.06
CA VAL A 255 -0.55 -10.39 -1.24
C VAL A 255 -1.21 -10.07 0.08
N SER A 256 -2.26 -10.81 0.41
CA SER A 256 -2.85 -10.85 1.74
C SER A 256 -2.30 -12.02 2.53
N PHE A 257 -2.22 -11.86 3.84
CA PHE A 257 -1.80 -12.91 4.76
C PHE A 257 -2.62 -12.92 6.04
N TRP A 258 -2.85 -14.13 6.57
CA TRP A 258 -3.59 -14.39 7.80
C TRP A 258 -2.71 -15.21 8.74
N ASP A 259 -2.10 -14.51 9.69
CA ASP A 259 -1.25 -15.09 10.73
C ASP A 259 -1.07 -14.04 11.82
N PRO A 260 -1.54 -14.28 13.06
CA PRO A 260 -1.48 -13.28 14.11
C PRO A 260 -0.07 -12.85 14.49
N GLY A 261 0.90 -13.76 14.42
CA GLY A 261 2.30 -13.44 14.71
C GLY A 261 2.89 -12.55 13.63
N VAL A 262 2.63 -12.85 12.35
CA VAL A 262 3.15 -12.07 11.22
C VAL A 262 2.49 -10.70 11.12
N ALA A 263 1.16 -10.61 11.23
CA ALA A 263 0.45 -9.34 11.21
C ALA A 263 0.86 -8.43 12.37
N ARG A 264 1.00 -8.98 13.59
CA ARG A 264 1.57 -8.24 14.72
C ARG A 264 2.99 -7.76 14.48
N THR A 265 3.87 -8.63 13.98
CA THR A 265 5.25 -8.24 13.68
C THR A 265 5.30 -7.12 12.64
N PHE A 266 4.41 -7.17 11.66
CA PHE A 266 4.29 -6.16 10.62
C PHE A 266 3.73 -4.84 11.14
N ARG A 267 2.69 -4.87 11.99
CA ARG A 267 2.17 -3.70 12.72
C ARG A 267 3.27 -3.05 13.56
N VAL A 268 3.99 -3.82 14.37
CA VAL A 268 5.07 -3.32 15.24
C VAL A 268 6.11 -2.58 14.41
N ARG A 269 6.60 -3.17 13.32
CA ARG A 269 7.61 -2.53 12.47
C ARG A 269 7.16 -1.19 11.91
N GLN A 270 5.94 -1.11 11.37
CA GLN A 270 5.43 0.12 10.79
C GLN A 270 5.14 1.17 11.87
N ILE A 271 4.43 0.80 12.95
CA ILE A 271 4.08 1.76 14.01
C ILE A 271 5.32 2.27 14.73
N ASP A 272 6.30 1.41 15.06
CA ASP A 272 7.49 1.83 15.79
C ASP A 272 8.34 2.82 14.97
N GLU A 273 8.42 2.59 13.66
CA GLU A 273 9.06 3.52 12.72
C GLU A 273 8.34 4.86 12.70
N GLN A 274 7.02 4.85 12.51
CA GLN A 274 6.24 6.08 12.37
C GLN A 274 6.07 6.86 13.68
N ALA A 275 5.97 6.18 14.82
CA ALA A 275 5.65 6.78 16.11
C ALA A 275 6.88 7.02 17.01
N GLY A 276 8.00 6.33 16.76
CA GLY A 276 9.22 6.50 17.56
C GLY A 276 9.15 5.87 18.96
N PHE A 277 8.24 4.92 19.20
CA PHE A 277 8.17 4.15 20.44
C PHE A 277 8.10 2.63 20.15
N ASP A 278 8.48 1.80 21.12
CA ASP A 278 8.38 0.35 21.03
C ASP A 278 6.94 -0.12 21.36
N SER A 279 6.25 -0.66 20.36
CA SER A 279 4.89 -1.19 20.48
C SER A 279 4.83 -2.72 20.59
N SER A 280 5.97 -3.38 20.76
CA SER A 280 6.11 -4.85 20.74
C SER A 280 5.46 -5.58 21.92
N ASN A 281 4.98 -4.86 22.95
CA ASN A 281 4.25 -5.42 24.09
C ASN A 281 2.81 -4.90 24.21
N LEU A 282 2.39 -4.02 23.29
CA LEU A 282 1.04 -3.44 23.31
C LEU A 282 0.04 -4.30 22.54
N GLY A 283 -1.23 -4.18 22.91
CA GLY A 283 -2.34 -4.63 22.07
C GLY A 283 -2.47 -3.77 20.81
N GLY A 284 -3.15 -4.28 19.79
CA GLY A 284 -3.31 -3.60 18.50
C GLY A 284 -3.93 -2.21 18.63
N GLY A 285 -5.13 -2.12 19.20
CA GLY A 285 -5.83 -0.86 19.44
C GLY A 285 -5.08 0.08 20.37
N GLU A 286 -4.38 -0.43 21.38
CA GLU A 286 -3.53 0.39 22.26
C GLU A 286 -2.37 1.04 21.48
N ALA A 287 -1.68 0.26 20.64
CA ALA A 287 -0.60 0.78 19.81
C ALA A 287 -1.09 1.84 18.81
N VAL A 288 -2.25 1.60 18.17
CA VAL A 288 -2.85 2.53 17.21
C VAL A 288 -3.37 3.78 17.89
N GLY A 289 -4.00 3.66 19.06
CA GLY A 289 -4.43 4.79 19.88
C GLY A 289 -3.25 5.70 20.26
N ARG A 290 -2.13 5.12 20.70
CA ARG A 290 -0.91 5.87 20.99
C ARG A 290 -0.30 6.51 19.74
N LEU A 291 -0.36 5.85 18.58
CA LEU A 291 0.05 6.46 17.31
C LEU A 291 -0.80 7.70 16.96
N ILE A 292 -2.11 7.65 17.19
CA ILE A 292 -3.01 8.82 17.00
C ILE A 292 -2.58 9.99 17.89
N GLU A 293 -2.28 9.71 19.17
CA GLU A 293 -1.79 10.72 20.12
C GLU A 293 -0.48 11.35 19.65
N VAL A 294 0.51 10.53 19.26
CA VAL A 294 1.80 10.99 18.72
C VAL A 294 1.59 11.86 17.48
N ALA A 295 0.78 11.41 16.52
CA ALA A 295 0.52 12.14 15.29
C ALA A 295 -0.10 13.52 15.55
N ARG A 296 -1.09 13.59 16.46
CA ARG A 296 -1.74 14.85 16.86
C ARG A 296 -0.78 15.78 17.60
N ALA A 297 0.03 15.24 18.51
CA ALA A 297 1.06 15.99 19.22
C ALA A 297 2.13 16.55 18.26
N ASN A 298 2.58 15.73 17.31
CA ASN A 298 3.52 16.15 16.26
C ASN A 298 2.96 17.25 15.38
N ALA A 299 1.66 17.23 15.04
CA ALA A 299 1.02 18.32 14.32
C ALA A 299 1.09 19.65 15.11
N ALA A 300 0.90 19.61 16.43
CA ALA A 300 1.07 20.79 17.28
C ALA A 300 2.53 21.24 17.37
N ARG A 301 3.47 20.31 17.56
CA ARG A 301 4.92 20.59 17.59
C ARG A 301 5.39 21.21 16.28
N ARG A 302 4.92 20.68 15.14
CA ARG A 302 5.23 21.18 13.79
C ARG A 302 4.78 22.62 13.60
N ARG A 303 3.56 22.97 14.02
CA ARG A 303 3.06 24.36 13.99
C ARG A 303 3.88 25.31 14.87
N ALA A 304 4.43 24.80 15.98
CA ALA A 304 5.30 25.55 16.87
C ALA A 304 6.78 25.56 16.45
N GLY A 305 7.16 24.90 15.35
CA GLY A 305 8.55 24.78 14.89
C GLY A 305 9.44 23.87 15.75
N GLY A 306 8.85 23.00 16.57
CA GLY A 306 9.54 22.11 17.50
C GLY A 306 10.00 20.77 16.90
N SER A 307 10.78 20.02 17.67
CA SER A 307 11.17 18.64 17.33
C SER A 307 9.97 17.70 17.32
N LEU A 308 10.06 16.62 16.54
CA LEU A 308 9.02 15.58 16.42
C LEU A 308 9.42 14.33 17.20
N GLU A 309 8.42 13.53 17.56
CA GLU A 309 8.56 12.19 18.11
C GLU A 309 8.19 11.17 17.02
N GLY A 310 9.16 10.39 16.54
CA GLY A 310 8.95 9.64 15.30
C GLY A 310 8.71 10.56 14.10
N PHE A 311 7.90 10.11 13.14
CA PHE A 311 7.66 10.79 11.87
C PHE A 311 6.19 11.18 11.65
N ALA A 312 5.23 10.41 12.18
CA ALA A 312 3.81 10.62 11.93
C ALA A 312 3.35 12.00 12.39
N CYS A 313 2.73 12.77 11.50
CA CYS A 313 2.14 14.06 11.82
C CYS A 313 0.69 14.08 11.33
N ALA A 314 -0.26 14.36 12.21
CA ALA A 314 -1.66 14.44 11.82
C ALA A 314 -1.89 15.57 10.80
N VAL A 315 -2.67 15.30 9.77
CA VAL A 315 -3.09 16.26 8.76
C VAL A 315 -4.61 16.34 8.70
N ASP A 316 -5.14 17.48 8.26
CA ASP A 316 -6.58 17.68 8.14
C ASP A 316 -7.13 16.92 6.92
N PRO A 317 -8.01 15.93 7.10
CA PRO A 317 -8.60 15.16 6.01
C PRO A 317 -9.37 16.03 5.00
N ALA A 318 -9.95 17.16 5.44
CA ALA A 318 -10.68 18.07 4.57
C ALA A 318 -9.75 18.82 3.59
N HIS A 319 -8.50 19.04 3.98
CA HIS A 319 -7.50 19.82 3.23
C HIS A 319 -6.36 18.96 2.66
N TRP A 320 -6.41 17.63 2.82
CA TRP A 320 -5.43 16.76 2.19
C TRP A 320 -5.59 16.75 0.67
N ALA A 321 -4.46 16.84 -0.06
CA ALA A 321 -4.39 16.88 -1.52
C ALA A 321 -5.29 17.97 -2.18
N THR A 322 -5.28 19.19 -1.62
CA THR A 322 -5.88 20.40 -2.20
C THR A 322 -4.86 21.27 -2.91
#